data_AF-A0A9P0CQQ8-F1
#
_entry.id   AF-A0A9P0CQQ8-F1
#
_cell.length_a   1.000
_cell.length_b   1.000
_cell.length_c   1.000
_cell.angle_alpha   90.00
_cell.angle_beta   90.00
_cell.angle_gamma   90.00
#
_symmetry.space_group_name_H-M   'P 1'
#
loop_
_entity.id
_entity.type
_entity.pdbx_description
1 polymer ?
#
loop_
_entity_poly.entity_id
_entity_poly.type
_entity_poly.pdbx_seq_one_letter_code
_entity_poly.pdbx_strand_id
1 'polypeptide(L)'
;MYMVKTKKFEEKYHAVSINQMPCIKNVDDKELKLVVDAEKMYNFFIQKLPSSALAKHKFGRRPVPDHTTLLTNDFKEHEHSISSILNNAVQSPLMMELYSFEVSFKYDCCEQLYIKLFQNNEEPIVLLIQQSKAWYDQRKFRVTGSRVYGLYTYSGNDWENKSIKYFYPKNFMNKFIKHGIKYEAEARDVFKEKTGFMVTECGLIISHSNPWLGYSPDGIIMEEDKPVALLEIKCLYNGSSATINEILPKAAFLNKSHDSFELKKRHQYYGQIQLGMAMLNVPKCYFVVYASFDKSLKIFEIDFDHEFTKEMLFTVKYNFFLKNDT
;
A
#
# COMPACT_ATOMS: atom_id res chain seq x y z
N MET A 1 -68.52 12.43 -10.35
CA MET A 1 -68.76 13.15 -9.07
C MET A 1 -67.44 13.16 -8.32
N TYR A 2 -66.85 14.36 -8.19
CA TYR A 2 -65.60 14.63 -7.48
C TYR A 2 -65.68 14.21 -6.01
N MET A 3 -64.57 13.74 -5.43
CA MET A 3 -64.08 14.30 -4.16
C MET A 3 -62.61 13.93 -3.91
N VAL A 4 -61.77 14.97 -3.99
CA VAL A 4 -60.38 15.03 -3.56
C VAL A 4 -60.37 15.03 -2.02
N LYS A 5 -59.56 14.16 -1.38
CA LYS A 5 -59.21 14.31 0.04
C LYS A 5 -57.84 14.97 0.17
N THR A 6 -57.84 16.17 0.72
CA THR A 6 -56.70 17.05 0.98
C THR A 6 -55.80 16.56 2.13
N LYS A 7 -54.51 16.87 2.01
CA LYS A 7 -53.43 16.74 3.01
C LYS A 7 -53.83 17.26 4.41
N LYS A 8 -53.36 16.59 5.46
CA LYS A 8 -53.09 17.18 6.79
C LYS A 8 -51.65 16.86 7.19
N PHE A 9 -50.73 17.75 6.85
CA PHE A 9 -49.48 17.94 7.56
C PHE A 9 -49.58 19.32 8.18
N GLU A 10 -49.47 19.41 9.50
CA GLU A 10 -48.98 20.57 10.27
C GLU A 10 -49.21 20.28 11.77
N GLU A 11 -48.38 19.42 12.35
CA GLU A 11 -47.98 19.68 13.74
C GLU A 11 -46.99 20.84 13.67
N LYS A 12 -47.46 22.03 14.07
CA LYS A 12 -46.65 23.26 14.08
C LYS A 12 -45.48 23.04 15.04
N TYR A 13 -44.29 22.87 14.48
CA TYR A 13 -43.05 22.94 15.23
C TYR A 13 -42.97 24.31 15.92
N HIS A 14 -43.02 24.31 17.25
CA HIS A 14 -42.77 25.50 18.05
C HIS A 14 -41.28 25.56 18.35
N ALA A 15 -40.60 26.55 17.76
CA ALA A 15 -39.21 26.83 18.09
C ALA A 15 -39.12 27.21 19.58
N VAL A 16 -38.40 26.41 20.35
CA VAL A 16 -38.03 26.72 21.72
C VAL A 16 -36.58 27.19 21.75
N SER A 17 -36.24 28.04 22.72
CA SER A 17 -34.85 28.44 22.94
C SER A 17 -34.00 27.20 23.23
N ILE A 18 -32.72 27.22 22.83
CA ILE A 18 -31.81 26.09 23.02
C ILE A 18 -31.77 25.66 24.50
N ASN A 19 -31.84 26.62 25.43
CA ASN A 19 -31.85 26.41 26.87
C ASN A 19 -33.11 25.67 27.39
N GLN A 20 -34.16 25.61 26.58
CA GLN A 20 -35.41 24.93 26.89
C GLN A 20 -35.45 23.51 26.30
N MET A 21 -34.45 23.11 25.51
CA MET A 21 -34.37 21.77 24.95
C MET A 21 -34.09 20.73 26.06
N PRO A 22 -34.82 19.60 26.08
CA PRO A 22 -34.70 18.58 27.12
C PRO A 22 -33.28 18.02 27.31
N CYS A 23 -32.48 18.00 26.24
CA CYS A 23 -31.09 17.52 26.26
C CYS A 23 -30.09 18.49 26.91
N ILE A 24 -30.45 19.77 27.07
CA ILE A 24 -29.57 20.79 27.63
C ILE A 24 -29.85 21.03 29.12
N LYS A 25 -31.06 20.71 29.62
CA LYS A 25 -31.50 21.02 30.98
C LYS A 25 -30.66 20.40 32.12
N ASN A 26 -29.82 19.39 31.85
CA ASN A 26 -29.13 18.61 32.88
C ASN A 26 -27.61 18.44 32.66
N VAL A 27 -26.95 19.37 31.97
CA VAL A 27 -25.48 19.35 31.91
C VAL A 27 -24.95 20.24 33.02
N ASP A 28 -24.47 19.63 34.11
CA ASP A 28 -23.68 20.32 35.13
C ASP A 28 -22.55 21.11 34.45
N ASP A 29 -22.47 22.41 34.73
CA ASP A 29 -21.46 23.34 34.23
C ASP A 29 -20.05 22.94 34.70
N LYS A 30 -19.46 21.95 34.04
CA LYS A 30 -18.01 21.82 33.95
C LYS A 30 -17.57 22.71 32.80
N GLU A 31 -17.01 23.89 33.11
CA GLU A 31 -16.32 24.75 32.15
C GLU A 31 -15.19 23.95 31.46
N LEU A 32 -15.51 23.30 30.35
CA LEU A 32 -14.54 22.81 29.39
C LEU A 32 -14.00 24.03 28.66
N LYS A 33 -12.86 24.56 29.14
CA LYS A 33 -12.07 25.54 28.38
C LYS A 33 -11.41 24.84 27.19
N LEU A 34 -12.21 24.59 26.15
CA LEU A 34 -11.73 24.27 24.82
C LEU A 34 -11.03 25.51 24.26
N VAL A 35 -9.70 25.45 24.14
CA VAL A 35 -8.94 26.44 23.39
C VAL A 35 -9.19 26.17 21.92
N VAL A 36 -10.28 26.73 21.40
CA VAL A 36 -10.62 26.64 19.97
C VAL A 36 -9.93 27.77 19.24
N ASP A 37 -8.97 27.42 18.37
CA ASP A 37 -8.48 28.34 17.36
C ASP A 37 -9.57 28.51 16.29
N ALA A 38 -10.40 29.53 16.51
CA ALA A 38 -11.56 29.83 15.68
C ALA A 38 -11.17 30.09 14.22
N GLU A 39 -10.00 30.69 13.97
CA GLU A 39 -9.53 31.00 12.62
C GLU A 39 -9.09 29.72 11.88
N LYS A 40 -8.41 28.81 12.58
CA LYS A 40 -8.03 27.50 12.02
C LYS A 40 -9.23 26.64 11.70
N MET A 41 -10.23 26.57 12.58
CA MET A 41 -11.49 25.85 12.26
C MET A 41 -12.25 26.52 11.12
N TYR A 42 -12.35 27.84 11.12
CA TYR A 42 -13.04 28.59 10.08
C TYR A 42 -12.42 28.32 8.70
N ASN A 43 -11.08 28.34 8.60
CA ASN A 43 -10.38 28.03 7.36
C ASN A 43 -10.52 26.55 6.96
N PHE A 44 -10.49 25.62 7.92
CA PHE A 44 -10.71 24.19 7.67
C PHE A 44 -12.09 23.92 7.04
N PHE A 45 -13.17 24.45 7.65
CA PHE A 45 -14.52 24.22 7.15
C PHE A 45 -14.76 24.85 5.78
N ILE A 46 -14.16 26.01 5.52
CA ILE A 46 -14.27 26.67 4.22
C ILE A 46 -13.54 25.89 3.13
N GLN A 47 -12.38 25.32 3.42
CA GLN A 47 -11.63 24.52 2.46
C GLN A 47 -12.33 23.18 2.17
N LYS A 48 -12.88 22.52 3.19
CA LYS A 48 -13.50 21.19 3.05
C LYS A 48 -14.94 21.23 2.56
N LEU A 49 -15.67 22.34 2.80
CA LEU A 49 -17.07 22.50 2.44
C LEU A 49 -17.27 23.81 1.65
N PRO A 50 -16.75 23.91 0.41
CA PRO A 50 -16.75 25.13 -0.38
C PRO A 50 -18.17 25.61 -0.76
N SER A 51 -19.16 24.71 -0.70
CA SER A 51 -20.57 25.01 -1.02
C SER A 51 -21.40 25.42 0.21
N SER A 52 -20.82 25.40 1.42
CA SER A 52 -21.51 25.73 2.67
C SER A 52 -21.94 27.20 2.71
N ALA A 53 -22.93 27.51 3.54
CA ALA A 53 -23.35 28.90 3.77
C ALA A 53 -22.18 29.77 4.28
N LEU A 54 -21.28 29.18 5.07
CA LEU A 54 -20.08 29.82 5.61
C LEU A 54 -19.07 30.19 4.51
N ALA A 55 -18.75 29.25 3.62
CA ALA A 55 -17.85 29.48 2.49
C ALA A 55 -18.45 30.49 1.48
N LYS A 56 -19.76 30.38 1.20
CA LYS A 56 -20.50 31.33 0.35
C LYS A 56 -20.59 32.74 0.93
N HIS A 57 -20.55 32.89 2.26
CA HIS A 57 -20.47 34.19 2.92
C HIS A 57 -19.09 34.82 2.75
N LYS A 58 -18.00 34.03 2.88
CA LYS A 58 -16.62 34.53 2.73
C LYS A 58 -16.27 34.91 1.29
N PHE A 59 -16.66 34.08 0.32
CA PHE A 59 -16.23 34.21 -1.07
C PHE A 59 -17.33 34.71 -2.04
N GLY A 60 -18.55 34.94 -1.52
CA GLY A 60 -19.69 35.42 -2.30
C GLY A 60 -20.50 34.30 -2.96
N ARG A 61 -21.73 34.64 -3.38
CA ARG A 61 -22.69 33.71 -4.04
C ARG A 61 -22.50 33.57 -5.55
N ARG A 62 -21.48 34.20 -6.12
CA ARG A 62 -21.16 34.02 -7.55
C ARG A 62 -20.63 32.61 -7.71
N PRO A 63 -21.05 31.86 -8.75
CA PRO A 63 -20.36 30.62 -9.09
C PRO A 63 -18.90 31.03 -9.32
N VAL A 64 -18.02 30.56 -8.45
CA VAL A 64 -16.59 30.61 -8.71
C VAL A 64 -16.44 29.97 -10.10
N PRO A 65 -15.80 30.62 -11.09
CA PRO A 65 -15.45 29.95 -12.33
C PRO A 65 -14.80 28.66 -11.90
N ASP A 66 -15.32 27.54 -12.37
CA ASP A 66 -14.99 26.22 -11.85
C ASP A 66 -13.49 25.96 -12.00
N HIS A 67 -12.70 26.43 -11.04
CA HIS A 67 -11.29 26.09 -10.90
C HIS A 67 -11.17 24.67 -10.33
N THR A 68 -12.31 24.02 -10.06
CA THR A 68 -12.48 22.63 -9.66
C THR A 68 -12.60 21.66 -10.84
N THR A 69 -12.77 22.11 -12.09
CA THR A 69 -12.76 21.20 -13.27
C THR A 69 -11.36 20.85 -13.78
N LEU A 70 -10.31 21.29 -13.08
CA LEU A 70 -8.92 20.83 -13.28
C LEU A 70 -8.34 20.20 -12.00
N LEU A 71 -9.18 19.83 -11.02
CA LEU A 71 -8.83 18.78 -10.07
C LEU A 71 -9.28 17.49 -10.74
N THR A 72 -8.29 16.89 -11.40
CA THR A 72 -8.31 16.25 -12.72
C THR A 72 -9.05 14.92 -12.75
N ASN A 73 -9.58 14.53 -13.92
CA ASN A 73 -10.01 13.15 -14.19
C ASN A 73 -8.95 12.14 -13.71
N ASP A 74 -7.66 12.46 -13.86
CA ASP A 74 -6.53 11.66 -13.39
C ASP A 74 -6.60 11.31 -11.89
N PHE A 75 -7.07 12.22 -11.02
CA PHE A 75 -7.18 11.93 -9.59
C PHE A 75 -8.31 10.92 -9.30
N LYS A 76 -9.43 11.02 -10.02
CA LYS A 76 -10.55 10.08 -9.92
C LYS A 76 -10.21 8.72 -10.55
N GLU A 77 -9.49 8.72 -11.67
CA GLU A 77 -9.00 7.52 -12.34
C GLU A 77 -7.96 6.78 -11.48
N HIS A 78 -7.06 7.52 -10.82
CA HIS A 78 -6.11 6.94 -9.88
C HIS A 78 -6.82 6.33 -8.66
N GLU A 79 -7.77 7.05 -8.05
CA GLU A 79 -8.56 6.54 -6.93
C GLU A 79 -9.36 5.28 -7.31
N HIS A 80 -9.95 5.26 -8.52
CA HIS A 80 -10.66 4.09 -9.05
C HIS A 80 -9.71 2.90 -9.23
N SER A 81 -8.55 3.12 -9.85
CA SER A 81 -7.53 2.09 -10.06
C SER A 81 -7.06 1.48 -8.74
N ILE A 82 -6.84 2.32 -7.72
CA ILE A 82 -6.45 1.88 -6.37
C ILE A 82 -7.56 1.04 -5.73
N SER A 83 -8.83 1.41 -5.87
CA SER A 83 -9.95 0.60 -5.38
C SER A 83 -9.97 -0.77 -6.04
N SER A 84 -9.83 -0.84 -7.37
CA SER A 84 -9.76 -2.11 -8.11
C SER A 84 -8.59 -2.99 -7.66
N ILE A 85 -7.42 -2.40 -7.42
CA ILE A 85 -6.24 -3.09 -6.88
C ILE A 85 -6.54 -3.71 -5.51
N LEU A 86 -7.09 -2.93 -4.58
CA LEU A 86 -7.40 -3.43 -3.24
C LEU A 86 -8.49 -4.50 -3.26
N ASN A 87 -9.53 -4.33 -4.08
CA ASN A 87 -10.59 -5.30 -4.25
C ASN A 87 -10.08 -6.63 -4.82
N ASN A 88 -9.10 -6.60 -5.71
CA ASN A 88 -8.48 -7.82 -6.22
C ASN A 88 -7.61 -8.50 -5.14
N ALA A 89 -6.82 -7.71 -4.41
CA ALA A 89 -5.94 -8.18 -3.35
C ALA A 89 -6.69 -8.94 -2.22
N VAL A 90 -7.86 -8.43 -1.80
CA VAL A 90 -8.67 -9.09 -0.75
C VAL A 90 -9.27 -10.42 -1.20
N GLN A 91 -9.30 -10.71 -2.50
CA GLN A 91 -9.81 -11.97 -3.06
C GLN A 91 -8.73 -13.04 -3.21
N SER A 92 -7.50 -12.79 -2.76
CA SER A 92 -6.40 -13.76 -2.82
C SER A 92 -6.71 -15.06 -2.07
N PRO A 93 -6.84 -16.22 -2.76
CA PRO A 93 -7.12 -17.49 -2.11
C PRO A 93 -6.01 -17.91 -1.13
N LEU A 94 -4.74 -17.69 -1.51
CA LEU A 94 -3.60 -18.05 -0.66
C LEU A 94 -3.52 -17.18 0.60
N MET A 95 -3.92 -15.90 0.55
CA MET A 95 -3.98 -15.06 1.75
C MET A 95 -5.09 -15.50 2.69
N MET A 96 -6.24 -15.94 2.16
CA MET A 96 -7.32 -16.52 2.97
C MET A 96 -6.92 -17.87 3.58
N GLU A 97 -6.26 -18.73 2.80
CA GLU A 97 -5.72 -19.99 3.32
C GLU A 97 -4.70 -19.73 4.43
N LEU A 98 -3.75 -18.82 4.20
CA LEU A 98 -2.76 -18.43 5.19
C LEU A 98 -3.43 -17.86 6.45
N TYR A 99 -4.52 -17.10 6.33
CA TYR A 99 -5.27 -16.58 7.47
C TYR A 99 -5.87 -17.71 8.32
N SER A 100 -6.46 -18.72 7.68
CA SER A 100 -7.08 -19.89 8.34
C SER A 100 -6.09 -20.77 9.10
N PHE A 101 -4.79 -20.67 8.81
CA PHE A 101 -3.76 -21.37 9.57
C PHE A 101 -3.58 -20.73 10.95
N GLU A 102 -4.20 -21.29 11.97
CA GLU A 102 -4.16 -20.74 13.32
C GLU A 102 -2.74 -20.76 13.91
N VAL A 103 -2.38 -19.67 14.57
CA VAL A 103 -1.15 -19.52 15.34
C VAL A 103 -1.53 -18.94 16.70
N SER A 104 -1.24 -19.67 17.77
CA SER A 104 -1.50 -19.21 19.14
C SER A 104 -0.38 -18.28 19.60
N PHE A 105 -0.72 -17.11 20.13
CA PHE A 105 0.28 -16.29 20.83
C PHE A 105 0.75 -17.03 22.09
N LYS A 106 2.06 -17.05 22.33
CA LYS A 106 2.64 -17.68 23.52
C LYS A 106 2.22 -16.99 24.82
N TYR A 107 1.96 -15.68 24.76
CA TYR A 107 1.59 -14.84 25.90
C TYR A 107 0.52 -13.82 25.49
N ASP A 108 -0.43 -13.52 26.39
CA ASP A 108 -1.49 -12.52 26.17
C ASP A 108 -0.95 -11.13 25.79
N CYS A 109 0.20 -10.75 26.36
CA CYS A 109 0.84 -9.47 26.04
C CYS A 109 1.30 -9.39 24.57
N CYS A 110 1.64 -10.52 23.94
CA CYS A 110 2.00 -10.60 22.53
C CYS A 110 0.77 -10.39 21.64
N GLU A 111 -0.37 -10.98 22.01
CA GLU A 111 -1.64 -10.79 21.30
C GLU A 111 -2.10 -9.33 21.38
N GLN A 112 -2.09 -8.74 22.58
CA GLN A 112 -2.44 -7.33 22.77
C GLN A 112 -1.52 -6.39 21.99
N LEU A 113 -0.21 -6.68 21.96
CA LEU A 113 0.75 -5.93 21.15
C LEU A 113 0.45 -6.06 19.66
N TYR A 114 0.16 -7.27 19.17
CA TYR A 114 -0.20 -7.52 17.78
C TYR A 114 -1.44 -6.71 17.37
N ILE A 115 -2.51 -6.78 18.18
CA ILE A 115 -3.74 -6.01 17.99
C ILE A 115 -3.41 -4.52 17.91
N LYS A 116 -2.66 -3.99 18.89
CA LYS A 116 -2.29 -2.58 18.94
C LYS A 116 -1.45 -2.12 17.74
N LEU A 117 -0.55 -2.97 17.26
CA LEU A 117 0.32 -2.64 16.13
C LEU A 117 -0.44 -2.59 14.80
N PHE A 118 -1.48 -3.41 14.63
CA PHE A 118 -2.00 -3.70 13.30
C PHE A 118 -3.51 -3.48 13.08
N GLN A 119 -4.31 -3.22 14.12
CA GLN A 119 -5.76 -2.98 13.97
C GLN A 119 -6.17 -1.50 13.78
N ASN A 120 -5.23 -0.53 13.88
CA ASN A 120 -5.52 0.91 13.83
C ASN A 120 -4.97 1.61 12.57
N ASN A 121 -5.43 1.24 11.38
CA ASN A 121 -5.02 1.91 10.15
C ASN A 121 -6.14 2.83 9.64
N GLU A 122 -6.14 4.10 10.09
CA GLU A 122 -7.10 5.12 9.65
C GLU A 122 -6.69 5.81 8.32
N GLU A 123 -5.42 5.72 7.93
CA GLU A 123 -4.90 6.37 6.72
C GLU A 123 -4.94 5.45 5.48
N PRO A 124 -5.12 6.00 4.27
CA PRO A 124 -4.99 5.23 3.02
C PRO A 124 -3.52 4.89 2.78
N ILE A 125 -3.02 3.86 3.44
CA ILE A 125 -1.61 3.41 3.42
C ILE A 125 -1.11 3.13 1.99
N VAL A 126 -2.03 2.71 1.12
CA VAL A 126 -1.81 2.48 -0.31
C VAL A 126 -1.47 3.76 -1.09
N LEU A 127 -1.74 4.94 -0.54
CA LEU A 127 -1.42 6.25 -1.14
C LEU A 127 -0.15 6.87 -0.54
N LEU A 128 0.47 6.23 0.45
CA LEU A 128 1.69 6.77 1.07
C LEU A 128 2.84 6.78 0.06
N ILE A 129 3.46 7.95 -0.09
CA ILE A 129 4.63 8.13 -0.93
C ILE A 129 5.74 7.19 -0.44
N GLN A 130 6.25 6.34 -1.33
CA GLN A 130 7.34 5.43 -1.00
C GLN A 130 8.57 6.22 -0.50
N GLN A 131 9.30 5.65 0.46
CA GLN A 131 10.45 6.29 1.13
C GLN A 131 10.10 7.50 2.02
N SER A 132 8.82 7.87 2.15
CA SER A 132 8.41 8.84 3.17
C SER A 132 8.51 8.25 4.58
N LYS A 133 8.58 9.12 5.60
CA LYS A 133 8.59 8.67 7.01
C LYS A 133 7.35 7.84 7.35
N ALA A 134 6.17 8.29 6.93
CA ALA A 134 4.91 7.57 7.16
C ALA A 134 4.94 6.16 6.51
N TRP A 135 5.48 6.05 5.29
CA TRP A 135 5.67 4.76 4.63
C TRP A 135 6.63 3.84 5.40
N TYR A 136 7.76 4.35 5.90
CA TYR A 136 8.67 3.58 6.74
C TYR A 136 8.02 3.13 8.06
N ASP A 137 7.24 4.01 8.69
CA ASP A 137 6.54 3.72 9.94
C ASP A 137 5.51 2.59 9.73
N GLN A 138 4.76 2.61 8.63
CA GLN A 138 3.78 1.56 8.30
C GLN A 138 4.40 0.22 7.94
N ARG A 139 5.64 0.21 7.43
CA ARG A 139 6.41 -1.02 7.16
C ARG A 139 7.04 -1.61 8.40
N LYS A 140 7.21 -0.80 9.45
CA LYS A 140 7.80 -1.26 10.70
C LYS A 140 6.94 -2.38 11.29
N PHE A 141 7.58 -3.40 11.84
CA PHE A 141 6.94 -4.60 12.38
C PHE A 141 6.22 -5.51 11.38
N ARG A 142 6.13 -5.15 10.09
CA ARG A 142 5.60 -6.02 9.04
C ARG A 142 6.71 -6.81 8.35
N VAL A 143 6.37 -8.01 7.89
CA VAL A 143 7.18 -8.73 6.92
C VAL A 143 6.89 -8.15 5.54
N THR A 144 7.96 -7.77 4.83
CA THR A 144 7.85 -7.07 3.54
C THR A 144 8.53 -7.83 2.40
N GLY A 145 8.11 -7.55 1.17
CA GLY A 145 8.60 -8.19 -0.06
C GLY A 145 10.11 -8.39 -0.10
N SER A 146 10.88 -7.31 0.03
CA SER A 146 12.35 -7.36 -0.06
C SER A 146 13.05 -8.12 1.07
N ARG A 147 12.31 -8.62 2.07
CA ARG A 147 12.85 -9.23 3.28
C ARG A 147 12.24 -10.58 3.64
N VAL A 148 11.13 -10.97 3.02
CA VAL A 148 10.39 -12.22 3.30
C VAL A 148 11.28 -13.45 3.10
N TYR A 149 12.03 -13.47 2.01
CA TYR A 149 12.89 -14.60 1.66
C TYR A 149 13.99 -14.82 2.70
N GLY A 150 14.53 -13.75 3.28
CA GLY A 150 15.53 -13.83 4.34
C GLY A 150 15.00 -14.30 5.69
N LEU A 151 13.67 -14.37 5.89
CA LEU A 151 13.04 -15.04 7.02
C LEU A 151 12.73 -16.51 6.68
N TYR A 152 12.27 -16.77 5.45
CA TYR A 152 12.00 -18.11 4.96
C TYR A 152 13.24 -19.01 4.99
N THR A 153 14.39 -18.52 4.50
CA THR A 153 15.62 -19.31 4.42
C THR A 153 16.50 -19.21 5.67
N TYR A 154 16.03 -18.57 6.75
CA TYR A 154 16.86 -18.43 7.95
C TYR A 154 16.87 -19.72 8.75
N SER A 155 18.04 -20.36 8.80
CA SER A 155 18.29 -21.62 9.51
C SER A 155 19.11 -21.44 10.80
N GLY A 156 19.36 -20.20 11.23
CA GLY A 156 20.07 -19.94 12.48
C GLY A 156 19.18 -20.12 13.71
N ASN A 157 19.82 -20.24 14.87
CA ASN A 157 19.13 -20.36 16.17
C ASN A 157 19.04 -19.03 16.93
N ASP A 158 19.69 -17.97 16.43
CA ASP A 158 19.76 -16.64 17.07
C ASP A 158 18.60 -15.73 16.60
N TRP A 159 17.38 -16.14 16.91
CA TRP A 159 16.15 -15.42 16.53
C TRP A 159 16.01 -14.07 17.24
N GLU A 160 16.55 -13.94 18.45
CA GLU A 160 16.57 -12.68 19.18
C GLU A 160 17.35 -11.61 18.40
N ASN A 161 18.62 -11.86 18.06
CA ASN A 161 19.37 -10.87 17.28
C ASN A 161 18.83 -10.71 15.85
N LYS A 162 18.33 -11.79 15.24
CA LYS A 162 17.71 -11.72 13.91
C LYS A 162 16.50 -10.80 13.92
N SER A 163 15.60 -10.92 14.90
CA SER A 163 14.38 -10.12 15.02
C SER A 163 14.69 -8.66 15.37
N ILE A 164 15.65 -8.40 16.27
CA ILE A 164 16.10 -7.04 16.58
C ILE A 164 16.64 -6.34 15.34
N LYS A 165 17.57 -6.99 14.61
CA LYS A 165 18.10 -6.46 13.33
C LYS A 165 17.01 -6.34 12.26
N TYR A 166 15.99 -7.19 12.33
CA TYR A 166 14.88 -7.15 11.40
C TYR A 166 13.99 -5.92 11.65
N PHE A 167 13.47 -5.75 12.85
CA PHE A 167 12.51 -4.69 13.16
C PHE A 167 13.15 -3.33 13.46
N TYR A 168 14.44 -3.32 13.79
CA TYR A 168 15.23 -2.11 14.08
C TYR A 168 16.50 -2.07 13.22
N PRO A 169 16.37 -2.03 11.88
CA PRO A 169 17.54 -1.97 11.00
C PRO A 169 18.26 -0.63 11.17
N LYS A 170 19.59 -0.65 11.06
CA LYS A 170 20.38 0.58 10.96
C LYS A 170 20.10 1.26 9.63
N ASN A 171 19.94 2.59 9.64
CA ASN A 171 19.86 3.37 8.41
C ASN A 171 21.11 3.12 7.56
N PHE A 172 20.91 2.64 6.34
CA PHE A 172 22.00 2.30 5.43
C PHE A 172 21.64 2.79 4.03
N MET A 173 22.56 3.52 3.42
CA MET A 173 22.41 4.06 2.08
C MET A 173 23.73 3.85 1.34
N ASN A 174 23.70 3.07 0.26
CA ASN A 174 24.87 2.81 -0.58
C ASN A 174 24.63 3.25 -2.02
N LYS A 175 25.68 3.20 -2.85
CA LYS A 175 25.60 3.59 -4.26
C LYS A 175 24.56 2.79 -5.06
N PHE A 176 24.34 1.52 -4.70
CA PHE A 176 23.37 0.64 -5.37
C PHE A 176 21.93 1.06 -5.07
N ILE A 177 21.60 1.33 -3.81
CA ILE A 177 20.28 1.80 -3.37
C ILE A 177 19.98 3.18 -3.97
N LYS A 178 20.94 4.12 -3.87
CA LYS A 178 20.78 5.47 -4.46
C LYS A 178 20.52 5.41 -5.97
N HIS A 179 21.23 4.52 -6.68
CA HIS A 179 21.04 4.34 -8.11
C HIS A 179 19.66 3.75 -8.43
N GLY A 180 19.23 2.73 -7.68
CA GLY A 180 17.87 2.17 -7.76
C GLY A 180 16.81 3.25 -7.67
N ILE A 181 16.81 4.01 -6.56
CA ILE A 181 15.85 5.08 -6.29
C ILE A 181 15.84 6.14 -7.41
N LYS A 182 17.03 6.50 -7.91
CA LYS A 182 17.16 7.56 -8.91
C LYS A 182 16.54 7.19 -10.25
N TYR A 183 16.68 5.93 -10.68
CA TYR A 183 16.33 5.50 -12.04
C TYR A 183 15.07 4.64 -12.13
N GLU A 184 14.43 4.30 -11.01
CA GLU A 184 13.21 3.49 -10.99
C GLU A 184 12.08 4.12 -11.82
N ALA A 185 11.83 5.43 -11.65
CA ALA A 185 10.82 6.15 -12.43
C ALA A 185 11.14 6.15 -13.93
N GLU A 186 12.39 6.44 -14.30
CA GLU A 186 12.83 6.40 -15.71
C GLU A 186 12.67 4.99 -16.31
N ALA A 187 13.04 3.95 -15.57
CA ALA A 187 12.88 2.56 -16.00
C ALA A 187 11.41 2.20 -16.20
N ARG A 188 10.53 2.70 -15.33
CA ARG A 188 9.07 2.51 -15.45
C ARG A 188 8.54 3.20 -16.70
N ASP A 189 8.97 4.42 -17.00
CA ASP A 189 8.54 5.16 -18.19
C ASP A 189 8.99 4.44 -19.47
N VAL A 190 10.26 4.01 -19.55
CA VAL A 190 10.76 3.22 -20.69
C VAL A 190 10.01 1.90 -20.84
N PHE A 191 9.63 1.25 -19.72
CA PHE A 191 8.80 0.04 -19.76
C PHE A 191 7.41 0.33 -20.33
N LYS A 192 6.74 1.41 -19.89
CA LYS A 192 5.42 1.82 -20.41
C LYS A 192 5.50 2.14 -21.90
N GLU A 193 6.49 2.92 -22.33
CA GLU A 193 6.71 3.26 -23.75
C GLU A 193 6.92 2.04 -24.63
N LYS A 194 7.70 1.06 -24.15
CA LYS A 194 8.05 -0.14 -24.93
C LYS A 194 6.92 -1.15 -25.02
N THR A 195 6.08 -1.25 -23.99
CA THR A 195 5.04 -2.29 -23.89
C THR A 195 3.64 -1.77 -24.22
N GLY A 196 3.40 -0.48 -24.05
CA GLY A 196 2.06 0.11 -24.12
C GLY A 196 1.17 -0.23 -22.92
N PHE A 197 1.69 -0.90 -21.88
CA PHE A 197 0.91 -1.25 -20.70
C PHE A 197 0.54 -0.03 -19.86
N MET A 198 -0.69 -0.02 -19.35
CA MET A 198 -1.11 0.93 -18.33
C MET A 198 -0.56 0.47 -16.97
N VAL A 199 0.23 1.32 -16.33
CA VAL A 199 0.89 1.01 -15.05
C VAL A 199 0.47 2.03 -14.01
N THR A 200 -0.19 1.54 -12.96
CA THR A 200 -0.59 2.32 -11.78
C THR A 200 0.45 2.18 -10.68
N GLU A 201 0.83 3.31 -10.08
CA GLU A 201 1.72 3.36 -8.92
C GLU A 201 0.91 3.45 -7.63
N CYS A 202 1.40 2.79 -6.59
CA CYS A 202 0.87 2.89 -5.23
C CYS A 202 1.99 2.80 -4.19
N GLY A 203 1.65 3.14 -2.95
CA GLY A 203 2.52 3.10 -1.79
C GLY A 203 2.72 1.70 -1.21
N LEU A 204 2.09 1.44 -0.07
CA LEU A 204 2.17 0.16 0.63
C LEU A 204 0.80 -0.53 0.62
N ILE A 205 0.77 -1.76 0.15
CA ILE A 205 -0.38 -2.66 0.25
C ILE A 205 -0.20 -3.52 1.48
N ILE A 206 -1.21 -3.53 2.35
CA ILE A 206 -1.27 -4.38 3.53
C ILE A 206 -2.30 -5.47 3.25
N SER A 207 -1.98 -6.72 3.59
CA SER A 207 -2.97 -7.80 3.47
C SER A 207 -4.08 -7.59 4.50
N HIS A 208 -5.33 -7.57 4.04
CA HIS A 208 -6.49 -7.42 4.92
C HIS A 208 -6.58 -8.56 5.95
N SER A 209 -6.44 -9.81 5.50
CA SER A 209 -6.52 -10.99 6.36
C SER A 209 -5.22 -11.25 7.13
N ASN A 210 -4.07 -10.77 6.63
CA ASN A 210 -2.77 -10.95 7.29
C ASN A 210 -2.04 -9.61 7.48
N PRO A 211 -2.50 -8.71 8.36
CA PRO A 211 -1.96 -7.36 8.49
C PRO A 211 -0.44 -7.31 8.70
N TRP A 212 0.16 -8.32 9.32
CA TRP A 212 1.60 -8.45 9.49
C TRP A 212 2.41 -8.56 8.18
N LEU A 213 1.76 -8.70 7.01
CA LEU A 213 2.36 -8.68 5.68
C LEU A 213 2.15 -7.33 4.98
N GLY A 214 3.20 -6.85 4.30
CA GLY A 214 3.15 -5.63 3.48
C GLY A 214 3.94 -5.75 2.18
N TYR A 215 3.46 -5.15 1.09
CA TYR A 215 4.15 -5.10 -0.20
C TYR A 215 4.10 -3.71 -0.82
N SER A 216 5.21 -3.24 -1.37
CA SER A 216 5.27 -1.97 -2.11
C SER A 216 5.71 -2.30 -3.53
N PRO A 217 4.77 -2.36 -4.48
CA PRO A 217 5.09 -2.67 -5.86
C PRO A 217 5.75 -1.46 -6.54
N ASP A 218 6.63 -1.73 -7.51
CA ASP A 218 7.18 -0.68 -8.37
C ASP A 218 6.13 -0.22 -9.41
N GLY A 219 5.11 -1.04 -9.66
CA GLY A 219 3.90 -0.70 -10.39
C GLY A 219 2.94 -1.88 -10.48
N ILE A 220 1.69 -1.62 -10.87
CA ILE A 220 0.68 -2.65 -11.13
C ILE A 220 0.12 -2.41 -12.51
N ILE A 221 0.16 -3.44 -13.36
CA ILE A 221 -0.34 -3.36 -14.73
C ILE A 221 -1.84 -3.59 -14.71
N MET A 222 -2.56 -2.68 -15.37
CA MET A 222 -4.01 -2.64 -15.41
C MET A 222 -4.51 -2.91 -16.83
N GLU A 223 -5.51 -3.77 -16.97
CA GLU A 223 -6.28 -3.96 -18.21
C GLU A 223 -7.77 -3.86 -17.87
N GLU A 224 -8.52 -3.01 -18.58
CA GLU A 224 -9.96 -2.80 -18.33
C GLU A 224 -10.28 -2.58 -16.84
N ASP A 225 -9.52 -1.71 -16.19
CA ASP A 225 -9.60 -1.38 -14.75
C ASP A 225 -9.36 -2.54 -13.79
N LYS A 226 -8.76 -3.65 -14.26
CA LYS A 226 -8.39 -4.80 -13.43
C LYS A 226 -6.87 -4.96 -13.35
N PRO A 227 -6.32 -5.22 -12.16
CA PRO A 227 -4.91 -5.57 -12.03
C PRO A 227 -4.65 -6.95 -12.64
N VAL A 228 -3.74 -7.03 -13.62
CA VAL A 228 -3.43 -8.28 -14.33
C VAL A 228 -2.01 -8.77 -14.08
N ALA A 229 -1.10 -7.88 -13.68
CA ALA A 229 0.29 -8.26 -13.40
C ALA A 229 0.98 -7.28 -12.46
N LEU A 230 1.96 -7.81 -11.73
CA LEU A 230 2.90 -7.02 -10.95
C LEU A 230 4.02 -6.48 -11.86
N LEU A 231 4.48 -5.24 -11.61
CA LEU A 231 5.73 -4.72 -12.15
C LEU A 231 6.75 -4.60 -11.01
N GLU A 232 7.93 -5.21 -11.19
CA GLU A 232 9.04 -5.14 -10.25
C GLU A 232 10.32 -4.78 -11.02
N ILE A 233 10.96 -3.67 -10.66
CA ILE A 233 12.07 -3.04 -11.37
C ILE A 233 13.35 -3.14 -10.54
N LYS A 234 14.47 -3.46 -11.19
CA LYS A 234 15.80 -3.42 -10.59
C LYS A 234 16.77 -2.66 -11.49
N CYS A 235 17.12 -1.45 -11.07
CA CYS A 235 18.18 -0.66 -11.71
C CYS A 235 19.53 -1.02 -11.06
N LEU A 236 20.32 -1.85 -11.73
CA LEU A 236 21.62 -2.28 -11.19
C LEU A 236 22.65 -1.17 -11.37
N TYR A 237 23.45 -0.88 -10.33
CA TYR A 237 24.50 0.14 -10.41
C TYR A 237 25.46 -0.07 -11.59
N ASN A 238 25.79 -1.32 -11.93
CA ASN A 238 26.67 -1.62 -13.07
C ASN A 238 26.06 -1.16 -14.41
N GLY A 239 24.73 -1.05 -14.47
CA GLY A 239 24.00 -0.48 -15.60
C GLY A 239 24.18 1.04 -15.75
N SER A 240 24.92 1.70 -14.86
CA SER A 240 25.29 3.12 -15.04
C SER A 240 26.40 3.33 -16.08
N SER A 241 27.13 2.28 -16.43
CA SER A 241 28.31 2.35 -17.31
C SER A 241 28.41 1.16 -18.28
N ALA A 242 27.36 0.36 -18.38
CA ALA A 242 27.31 -0.83 -19.23
C ALA A 242 25.86 -1.08 -19.66
N THR A 243 25.70 -1.67 -20.84
CA THR A 243 24.42 -2.02 -21.45
C THR A 243 23.76 -3.21 -20.73
N ILE A 244 22.47 -3.44 -20.99
CA ILE A 244 21.76 -4.60 -20.43
C ILE A 244 22.45 -5.94 -20.75
N ASN A 245 22.96 -6.09 -21.99
CA ASN A 245 23.61 -7.30 -22.46
C ASN A 245 24.94 -7.58 -21.74
N GLU A 246 25.61 -6.55 -21.25
CA GLU A 246 26.88 -6.67 -20.51
C GLU A 246 26.67 -6.95 -19.01
N ILE A 247 25.54 -6.52 -18.44
CA ILE A 247 25.26 -6.69 -17.01
C ILE A 247 24.52 -7.99 -16.68
N LEU A 248 23.63 -8.49 -17.55
CA LEU A 248 22.87 -9.72 -17.30
C LEU A 248 23.77 -10.96 -17.06
N PRO A 249 24.85 -11.21 -17.85
CA PRO A 249 25.75 -12.33 -17.60
C PRO A 249 26.43 -12.32 -16.23
N LYS A 250 26.53 -11.14 -15.60
CA LYS A 250 27.20 -10.92 -14.31
C LYS A 250 26.21 -10.88 -13.14
N ALA A 251 24.91 -10.95 -13.41
CA ALA A 251 23.87 -10.85 -12.39
C ALA A 251 23.74 -12.16 -11.60
N ALA A 252 24.16 -12.14 -10.33
CA ALA A 252 24.15 -13.32 -9.46
C ALA A 252 22.75 -13.94 -9.25
N PHE A 253 21.69 -13.17 -9.49
CA PHE A 253 20.30 -13.60 -9.36
C PHE A 253 19.75 -14.31 -10.59
N LEU A 254 20.51 -14.42 -11.69
CA LEU A 254 20.10 -15.11 -12.91
C LEU A 254 20.82 -16.45 -13.06
N ASN A 255 20.10 -17.45 -13.54
CA ASN A 255 20.67 -18.63 -14.19
C ASN A 255 20.96 -18.27 -15.65
N LYS A 256 22.12 -18.72 -16.15
CA LYS A 256 22.49 -18.57 -17.55
C LYS A 256 22.37 -19.94 -18.22
N SER A 257 21.44 -20.05 -19.16
CA SER A 257 21.38 -21.13 -20.14
C SER A 257 22.08 -20.66 -21.42
N HIS A 258 22.32 -21.56 -22.38
CA HIS A 258 23.09 -21.25 -23.60
C HIS A 258 22.58 -19.98 -24.33
N ASP A 259 21.26 -19.79 -24.40
CA ASP A 259 20.62 -18.65 -25.11
C ASP A 259 19.62 -17.85 -24.25
N SER A 260 19.47 -18.15 -22.95
CA SER A 260 18.46 -17.50 -22.11
C SER A 260 18.96 -17.20 -20.70
N PHE A 261 18.29 -16.22 -20.09
CA PHE A 261 18.45 -15.87 -18.69
C PHE A 261 17.14 -16.15 -17.96
N GLU A 262 17.23 -16.74 -16.77
CA GLU A 262 16.06 -17.02 -15.93
C GLU A 262 16.33 -16.56 -14.50
N LEU A 263 15.32 -15.99 -13.84
CA LEU A 263 15.43 -15.62 -12.44
C LEU A 263 15.59 -16.87 -11.56
N LYS A 264 16.61 -16.90 -10.72
CA LYS A 264 16.82 -18.00 -9.77
C LYS A 264 15.65 -18.08 -8.80
N LYS A 265 14.96 -19.22 -8.76
CA LYS A 265 13.94 -19.51 -7.73
C LYS A 265 14.49 -19.39 -6.31
N ARG A 266 15.75 -19.81 -6.11
CA ARG A 266 16.48 -19.68 -4.84
C ARG A 266 17.15 -18.31 -4.68
N HIS A 267 16.41 -17.23 -4.89
CA HIS A 267 16.91 -15.86 -4.74
C HIS A 267 15.86 -14.96 -4.09
N GLN A 268 16.31 -13.95 -3.34
CA GLN A 268 15.44 -13.02 -2.62
C GLN A 268 14.44 -12.29 -3.51
N TYR A 269 14.82 -11.96 -4.76
CA TYR A 269 13.91 -11.32 -5.72
C TYR A 269 12.76 -12.24 -6.13
N TYR A 270 13.00 -13.55 -6.27
CA TYR A 270 11.92 -14.49 -6.55
C TYR A 270 10.94 -14.54 -5.38
N GLY A 271 11.44 -14.70 -4.14
CA GLY A 271 10.58 -14.66 -2.94
C GLY A 271 9.81 -13.34 -2.79
N GLN A 272 10.44 -12.21 -3.12
CA GLN A 272 9.78 -10.90 -3.13
C GLN A 272 8.63 -10.87 -4.14
N ILE A 273 8.89 -11.23 -5.40
CA ILE A 273 7.90 -11.22 -6.49
C ILE A 273 6.73 -12.15 -6.18
N GLN A 274 7.02 -13.36 -5.68
CA GLN A 274 6.01 -14.34 -5.29
C GLN A 274 5.12 -13.85 -4.14
N LEU A 275 5.69 -13.18 -3.13
CA LEU A 275 4.89 -12.50 -2.10
C LEU A 275 3.99 -11.41 -2.71
N GLY A 276 4.54 -10.58 -3.59
CA GLY A 276 3.80 -9.51 -4.27
C GLY A 276 2.61 -10.03 -5.05
N MET A 277 2.81 -11.06 -5.87
CA MET A 277 1.73 -11.70 -6.64
C MET A 277 0.64 -12.32 -5.75
N ALA A 278 1.03 -12.99 -4.66
CA ALA A 278 0.06 -13.53 -3.71
C ALA A 278 -0.74 -12.44 -2.99
N MET A 279 -0.10 -11.32 -2.61
CA MET A 279 -0.78 -10.22 -1.93
C MET A 279 -1.69 -9.42 -2.87
N LEU A 280 -1.30 -9.27 -4.13
CA LEU A 280 -2.06 -8.55 -5.15
C LEU A 280 -3.11 -9.42 -5.84
N ASN A 281 -3.05 -10.75 -5.68
CA ASN A 281 -3.86 -11.72 -6.40
C ASN A 281 -3.72 -11.61 -7.93
N VAL A 282 -2.48 -11.52 -8.42
CA VAL A 282 -2.18 -11.43 -9.86
C VAL A 282 -1.37 -12.65 -10.32
N PRO A 283 -1.61 -13.18 -11.53
CA PRO A 283 -1.03 -14.45 -11.98
C PRO A 283 0.44 -14.36 -12.41
N LYS A 284 0.95 -13.15 -12.70
CA LYS A 284 2.31 -12.97 -13.20
C LYS A 284 2.93 -11.64 -12.78
N CYS A 285 4.25 -11.57 -12.93
CA CYS A 285 5.06 -10.39 -12.71
C CYS A 285 5.95 -10.13 -13.93
N TYR A 286 5.97 -8.88 -14.38
CA TYR A 286 6.99 -8.35 -15.28
C TYR A 286 8.17 -7.87 -14.43
N PHE A 287 9.21 -8.71 -14.34
CA PHE A 287 10.45 -8.36 -13.66
C PHE A 287 11.39 -7.67 -14.65
N VAL A 288 11.71 -6.40 -14.39
CA VAL A 288 12.49 -5.54 -15.28
C VAL A 288 13.88 -5.30 -14.70
N VAL A 289 14.91 -5.60 -15.48
CA VAL A 289 16.28 -5.16 -15.20
C VAL A 289 16.60 -4.00 -16.13
N TYR A 290 17.00 -2.87 -15.55
CA TYR A 290 17.24 -1.62 -16.27
C TYR A 290 18.71 -1.21 -16.22
N ALA A 291 19.23 -0.77 -17.37
CA ALA A 291 20.54 -0.15 -17.50
C ALA A 291 20.37 1.34 -17.88
N SER A 292 20.75 2.23 -16.96
CA SER A 292 20.61 3.68 -17.18
C SER A 292 21.64 4.26 -18.17
N PHE A 293 22.65 3.49 -18.57
CA PHE A 293 23.72 3.92 -19.46
C PHE A 293 23.19 4.27 -20.86
N ASP A 294 22.34 3.41 -21.42
CA ASP A 294 21.75 3.52 -22.76
C ASP A 294 20.22 3.38 -22.74
N LYS A 295 19.62 3.39 -21.54
CA LYS A 295 18.19 3.16 -21.29
C LYS A 295 17.68 1.79 -21.77
N SER A 296 18.58 0.82 -21.95
CA SER A 296 18.19 -0.54 -22.31
C SER A 296 17.58 -1.28 -21.12
N LEU A 297 16.58 -2.13 -21.41
CA LEU A 297 15.93 -2.97 -20.40
C LEU A 297 15.74 -4.41 -20.88
N LYS A 298 15.73 -5.33 -19.92
CA LYS A 298 15.33 -6.72 -20.10
C LYS A 298 14.12 -7.00 -19.24
N ILE A 299 13.07 -7.52 -19.87
CA ILE A 299 11.83 -7.94 -19.23
C ILE A 299 11.87 -9.46 -19.08
N PHE A 300 11.55 -9.93 -17.89
CA PHE A 300 11.30 -11.33 -17.58
C PHE A 300 9.84 -11.48 -17.14
N GLU A 301 9.10 -12.37 -17.78
CA GLU A 301 7.79 -12.78 -17.30
C GLU A 301 7.96 -13.90 -16.28
N ILE A 302 7.50 -13.67 -15.06
CA ILE A 302 7.58 -14.62 -13.96
C ILE A 302 6.16 -14.98 -13.56
N ASP A 303 5.79 -16.25 -13.71
CA ASP A 303 4.48 -16.75 -13.30
C ASP A 303 4.41 -16.95 -11.79
N PHE A 304 3.19 -16.87 -11.26
CA PHE A 304 2.89 -17.20 -9.88
C PHE A 304 3.13 -18.69 -9.61
N ASP A 305 3.98 -18.98 -8.63
CA ASP A 305 4.34 -20.33 -8.19
C ASP A 305 3.63 -20.59 -6.86
N HIS A 306 2.43 -21.15 -6.94
CA HIS A 306 1.57 -21.37 -5.78
C HIS A 306 2.26 -22.20 -4.69
N GLU A 307 2.88 -23.32 -5.07
CA GLU A 307 3.50 -24.24 -4.12
C GLU A 307 4.69 -23.60 -3.41
N PHE A 308 5.59 -22.95 -4.16
CA PHE A 308 6.70 -22.23 -3.56
C PHE A 308 6.20 -21.13 -2.61
N THR A 309 5.20 -20.37 -3.03
CA THR A 309 4.71 -19.23 -2.24
C THR A 309 4.01 -19.69 -0.97
N LYS A 310 3.23 -20.77 -1.06
CA LYS A 310 2.58 -21.41 0.08
C LYS A 310 3.61 -21.89 1.09
N GLU A 311 4.60 -22.67 0.64
CA GLU A 311 5.68 -23.13 1.52
C GLU A 311 6.40 -21.96 2.22
N MET A 312 6.75 -20.93 1.45
CA MET A 312 7.41 -19.72 1.97
C MET A 312 6.54 -19.02 3.02
N LEU A 313 5.29 -18.73 2.73
CA LEU A 313 4.40 -17.96 3.60
C LEU A 313 4.05 -18.69 4.89
N PHE A 314 3.78 -19.99 4.82
CA PHE A 314 3.47 -20.79 6.01
C PHE A 314 4.69 -20.93 6.92
N THR A 315 5.87 -21.17 6.35
CA THR A 315 7.14 -21.19 7.09
C THR A 315 7.40 -19.85 7.77
N VAL A 316 7.20 -18.74 7.04
CA VAL A 316 7.38 -17.39 7.59
C VAL A 316 6.35 -17.09 8.68
N LYS A 317 5.08 -17.48 8.51
CA LYS A 317 4.04 -17.31 9.53
C LYS A 317 4.42 -18.06 10.81
N TYR A 318 4.81 -19.32 10.70
CA TYR A 318 5.30 -20.09 11.84
C TYR A 318 6.48 -19.39 12.55
N ASN A 319 7.49 -18.96 11.79
CA ASN A 319 8.64 -18.27 12.35
C ASN A 319 8.30 -16.91 12.99
N PHE A 320 7.31 -16.20 12.45
CA PHE A 320 6.89 -14.89 12.94
C PHE A 320 6.13 -14.97 14.27
N PHE A 321 5.30 -16.00 14.46
CA PHE A 321 4.42 -16.11 15.64
C PHE A 321 4.88 -17.11 16.71
N LEU A 322 5.53 -18.22 16.33
CA LEU A 322 5.69 -19.39 17.20
C LEU A 322 7.12 -19.78 17.52
N LYS A 323 8.11 -19.40 16.71
CA LYS A 323 9.47 -19.93 16.87
C LYS A 323 10.20 -19.30 18.06
N ASN A 324 10.05 -19.92 19.23
CA ASN A 324 10.84 -19.73 20.45
C ASN A 324 10.90 -21.05 21.25
N ASP A 325 11.35 -22.12 20.59
CA ASP A 325 11.78 -23.37 21.24
C ASP A 325 13.24 -23.64 20.86
N THR A 326 14.15 -23.07 21.65
CA THR A 326 15.37 -23.70 22.20
C THR A 326 15.96 -22.76 23.23
#